data_AF-A0A662SV96-F1
#
_entry.id   AF-A0A662SV96-F1
#
_cell.length_a   1.000
_cell.length_b   1.000
_cell.length_c   1.000
_cell.angle_alpha   90.00
_cell.angle_beta   90.00
_cell.angle_gamma   90.00
#
_symmetry.space_group_name_H-M   'P 1'
#
loop_
_entity.id
_entity.type
_entity.pdbx_description
1 polymer ?
#
loop_
_entity_poly.entity_id
_entity_poly.type
_entity_poly.pdbx_seq_one_letter_code
_entity_poly.pdbx_strand_id
1 'polypeptide(L)'
;MAKLLVSPRSVEEAIEAVRGGADIIDVKNPREGSLGASFPWVISAVRRAVPRSIEVSATLGDAPCLPGTMSLAAAGALQAGADIVKVGLKFTGRSRATELMSMVVKAARLIKPTSVVVAASYGDAHEVGALDPMDVPQVAYESGCEVAMLDTAVKDGRSLLDHLSRRELRRFVDEAHSLGLKAALAGSLKLEHIPACLELGADIIGVRGAACEGGDRNTGRITARKVRELASIVHSTL
;
A
#
# COMPACT_ATOMS: atom_id res chain seq x y z
N MET A 1 -5.61 -0.22 -16.83
CA MET A 1 -4.14 -0.36 -16.69
C MET A 1 -3.78 -0.32 -15.22
N ALA A 2 -2.80 -1.14 -14.82
CA ALA A 2 -2.29 -1.16 -13.45
C ALA A 2 -1.45 0.10 -13.15
N LYS A 3 -1.34 0.47 -11.87
CA LYS A 3 -0.54 1.59 -11.36
C LYS A 3 0.70 1.09 -10.63
N LEU A 4 1.82 1.78 -10.80
CA LEU A 4 3.04 1.58 -10.02
C LEU A 4 3.03 2.49 -8.78
N LEU A 5 3.06 1.87 -7.60
CA LEU A 5 3.20 2.55 -6.32
C LEU A 5 4.63 2.39 -5.79
N VAL A 6 5.31 3.49 -5.50
CA VAL A 6 6.68 3.49 -4.96
C VAL A 6 6.70 4.11 -3.57
N SER A 7 7.33 3.44 -2.60
CA SER A 7 7.37 3.91 -1.20
C SER A 7 8.70 4.57 -0.79
N PRO A 8 8.86 5.90 -0.95
CA PRO A 8 10.02 6.64 -0.48
C PRO A 8 10.03 6.85 1.05
N ARG A 9 11.22 7.10 1.59
CA ARG A 9 11.46 7.52 2.98
C ARG A 9 11.76 9.02 3.13
N SER A 10 12.04 9.71 2.03
CA SER A 10 12.39 11.12 2.03
C SER A 10 11.83 11.85 0.81
N VAL A 11 11.90 13.18 0.83
CA VAL A 11 11.47 14.03 -0.29
C VAL A 11 12.33 13.78 -1.53
N GLU A 12 13.63 13.55 -1.35
CA GLU A 12 14.57 13.28 -2.45
C GLU A 12 14.23 11.96 -3.13
N GLU A 13 13.95 10.89 -2.36
CA GLU A 13 13.49 9.62 -2.92
C GLU A 13 12.14 9.77 -3.64
N ALA A 14 11.24 10.62 -3.12
CA ALA A 14 9.95 10.88 -3.76
C ALA A 14 10.12 11.59 -5.12
N ILE A 15 11.02 12.55 -5.23
CA ILE A 15 11.34 13.24 -6.49
C ILE A 15 11.91 12.24 -7.52
N GLU A 16 12.80 11.34 -7.09
CA GLU A 16 13.35 10.30 -7.97
C GLU A 16 12.27 9.32 -8.43
N ALA A 17 11.35 8.92 -7.55
CA ALA A 17 10.20 8.09 -7.93
C ALA A 17 9.31 8.79 -8.97
N VAL A 18 9.02 10.08 -8.80
CA VAL A 18 8.26 10.87 -9.79
C VAL A 18 8.99 10.91 -11.13
N ARG A 19 10.29 11.21 -11.15
CA ARG A 19 11.12 11.25 -12.38
C ARG A 19 11.20 9.90 -13.11
N GLY A 20 11.02 8.81 -12.38
CA GLY A 20 10.97 7.46 -12.93
C GLY A 20 9.61 7.06 -13.49
N GLY A 21 8.54 7.83 -13.24
CA GLY A 21 7.19 7.51 -13.71
C GLY A 21 6.37 6.67 -12.74
N ALA A 22 6.59 6.80 -11.43
CA ALA A 22 5.66 6.24 -10.44
C ALA A 22 4.29 6.95 -10.51
N ASP A 23 3.21 6.17 -10.45
CA ASP A 23 1.82 6.66 -10.50
C ASP A 23 1.32 7.10 -9.12
N ILE A 24 1.84 6.48 -8.05
CA ILE A 24 1.49 6.77 -6.66
C ILE A 24 2.77 6.85 -5.82
N ILE A 25 2.88 7.90 -5.01
CA ILE A 25 4.00 8.08 -4.06
C ILE A 25 3.53 7.73 -2.65
N ASP A 26 4.08 6.68 -2.05
CA ASP A 26 3.63 6.11 -0.77
C ASP A 26 4.56 6.46 0.39
N VAL A 27 4.15 7.43 1.20
CA VAL A 27 4.87 7.88 2.38
C VAL A 27 4.65 6.91 3.53
N LYS A 28 5.72 6.19 3.92
CA LYS A 28 5.71 5.29 5.07
C LYS A 28 7.00 5.36 5.87
N ASN A 29 6.96 4.85 7.10
CA ASN A 29 8.11 4.77 7.99
C ASN A 29 8.44 3.31 8.34
N PRO A 30 9.43 2.69 7.66
CA PRO A 30 9.81 1.31 7.94
C PRO A 30 10.36 1.06 9.35
N ARG A 31 10.69 2.10 10.13
CA ARG A 31 11.10 1.96 11.54
C ARG A 31 9.92 1.62 12.46
N GLU A 32 8.69 1.87 12.04
CA GLU A 32 7.46 1.59 12.79
C GLU A 32 6.71 0.35 12.27
N GLY A 33 7.38 -0.48 11.46
CA GLY A 33 6.79 -1.70 10.90
C GLY A 33 6.67 -1.67 9.37
N SER A 34 5.97 -2.66 8.82
CA SER A 34 5.87 -2.83 7.37
C SER A 34 5.12 -1.68 6.68
N LEU A 35 4.01 -1.30 7.30
CA LEU A 35 3.13 -0.18 6.96
C LEU A 35 3.18 0.87 8.07
N GLY A 36 4.33 1.02 8.75
CA GLY A 36 4.52 2.02 9.81
C GLY A 36 4.19 3.44 9.35
N ALA A 37 3.55 4.23 10.22
CA ALA A 37 3.11 5.59 9.88
C ALA A 37 4.30 6.55 9.82
N SER A 38 4.27 7.48 8.86
CA SER A 38 5.21 8.60 8.87
C SER A 38 4.60 9.82 9.55
N PHE A 39 5.43 10.84 9.78
CA PHE A 39 4.99 12.05 10.46
C PHE A 39 4.21 13.00 9.53
N PRO A 40 3.27 13.81 10.06
CA PRO A 40 2.50 14.77 9.27
C PRO A 40 3.36 15.75 8.45
N TRP A 41 4.50 16.22 9.00
CA TRP A 41 5.40 17.13 8.29
C TRP A 41 6.13 16.45 7.13
N VAL A 42 6.40 15.14 7.21
CA VAL A 42 6.98 14.36 6.11
C VAL A 42 5.97 14.18 5.00
N ILE A 43 4.74 13.80 5.33
CA ILE A 43 3.63 13.70 4.35
C ILE A 43 3.45 15.05 3.64
N SER A 44 3.37 16.15 4.40
CA SER A 44 3.24 17.51 3.86
C SER A 44 4.42 17.91 2.96
N ALA A 45 5.65 17.56 3.34
CA ALA A 45 6.84 17.87 2.55
C ALA A 45 6.85 17.11 1.22
N VAL A 46 6.52 15.81 1.25
CA VAL A 46 6.38 15.00 0.03
C VAL A 46 5.26 15.55 -0.86
N ARG A 47 4.09 15.85 -0.29
CA ARG A 47 2.96 16.40 -1.06
C ARG A 47 3.32 17.71 -1.78
N ARG A 48 4.12 18.59 -1.16
CA ARG A 48 4.60 19.82 -1.80
C ARG A 48 5.60 19.57 -2.93
N ALA A 49 6.39 18.51 -2.86
CA ALA A 49 7.39 18.17 -3.87
C ALA A 49 6.82 17.36 -5.05
N VAL A 50 5.74 16.59 -4.82
CA VAL A 50 5.11 15.74 -5.82
C VAL A 50 4.10 16.54 -6.65
N PRO A 51 4.11 16.46 -8.01
CA PRO A 51 3.12 17.09 -8.86
C PRO A 51 1.68 16.73 -8.47
N ARG A 52 0.74 17.70 -8.57
CA ARG A 52 -0.67 17.49 -8.18
C ARG A 52 -1.38 16.39 -8.98
N SER A 53 -0.89 16.06 -10.16
CA SER A 53 -1.43 14.97 -10.98
C SER A 53 -1.07 13.58 -10.45
N ILE A 54 -0.12 13.46 -9.53
CA ILE A 54 0.32 12.21 -8.92
C ILE A 54 -0.23 12.14 -7.49
N GLU A 55 -0.90 11.04 -7.17
CA GLU A 55 -1.50 10.78 -5.86
C GLU A 55 -0.42 10.52 -4.81
N VAL A 56 -0.61 11.06 -3.60
CA VAL A 56 0.23 10.75 -2.44
C VAL A 56 -0.53 9.83 -1.50
N SER A 57 0.02 8.63 -1.27
CA SER A 57 -0.44 7.67 -0.28
C SER A 57 0.31 7.85 1.03
N ALA A 58 -0.37 7.63 2.15
CA ALA A 58 0.24 7.59 3.47
C ALA A 58 -0.26 6.39 4.26
N THR A 59 0.68 5.64 4.86
CA THR A 59 0.34 4.58 5.79
C THR A 59 -0.03 5.14 7.17
N LEU A 60 -1.01 4.50 7.81
CA LEU A 60 -1.47 4.86 9.16
C LEU A 60 -0.88 3.95 10.24
N GLY A 61 -0.09 2.96 9.87
CA GLY A 61 0.58 2.03 10.78
C GLY A 61 0.26 0.57 10.54
N ASP A 62 1.12 -0.27 11.10
CA ASP A 62 0.81 -1.65 11.49
C ASP A 62 -0.19 -1.58 12.67
N ALA A 63 -1.47 -1.38 12.34
CA ALA A 63 -2.49 -0.93 13.27
C ALA A 63 -2.93 -2.02 14.26
N PRO A 64 -3.05 -1.69 15.56
CA PRO A 64 -3.84 -2.48 16.51
C PRO A 64 -5.35 -2.25 16.29
N CYS A 65 -6.19 -3.04 16.96
CA CYS A 65 -7.64 -2.86 16.94
C CYS A 65 -8.09 -1.67 17.81
N LEU A 66 -7.78 -0.43 17.39
CA LEU A 66 -8.14 0.82 18.07
C LEU A 66 -8.86 1.77 17.10
N PRO A 67 -10.18 1.60 16.84
CA PRO A 67 -10.90 2.35 15.81
C PRO A 67 -10.80 3.88 15.92
N GLY A 68 -10.94 4.43 17.14
CA GLY A 68 -10.84 5.87 17.39
C GLY A 68 -9.44 6.43 17.06
N THR A 69 -8.38 5.74 17.51
CA THR A 69 -6.99 6.12 17.23
C THR A 69 -6.71 6.11 15.73
N MET A 70 -7.14 5.06 15.02
CA MET A 70 -6.92 4.96 13.57
C MET A 70 -7.73 6.00 12.79
N SER A 71 -8.91 6.37 13.27
CA SER A 71 -9.73 7.44 12.70
C SER A 71 -9.04 8.81 12.81
N LEU A 72 -8.45 9.12 13.98
CA LEU A 72 -7.66 10.32 14.18
C LEU A 72 -6.40 10.33 13.32
N ALA A 73 -5.71 9.19 13.21
CA ALA A 73 -4.54 9.04 12.33
C ALA A 73 -4.91 9.30 10.86
N ALA A 74 -6.04 8.77 10.38
CA ALA A 74 -6.54 9.00 9.04
C ALA A 74 -6.81 10.49 8.79
N ALA A 75 -7.50 11.15 9.72
CA ALA A 75 -7.75 12.59 9.63
C ALA A 75 -6.44 13.39 9.57
N GLY A 76 -5.47 13.05 10.42
CA GLY A 76 -4.16 13.70 10.44
C GLY A 76 -3.37 13.52 9.13
N ALA A 77 -3.36 12.31 8.56
CA ALA A 77 -2.67 12.03 7.30
C ALA A 77 -3.32 12.78 6.10
N LEU A 78 -4.65 12.82 6.05
CA LEU A 78 -5.38 13.56 5.02
C LEU A 78 -5.18 15.07 5.15
N GLN A 79 -5.23 15.60 6.38
CA GLN A 79 -4.95 17.01 6.64
C GLN A 79 -3.51 17.40 6.29
N ALA A 80 -2.58 16.46 6.42
CA ALA A 80 -1.18 16.61 5.99
C ALA A 80 -0.99 16.52 4.46
N GLY A 81 -2.05 16.22 3.70
CA GLY A 81 -2.05 16.27 2.24
C GLY A 81 -2.05 14.92 1.53
N ALA A 82 -2.31 13.81 2.24
CA ALA A 82 -2.52 12.52 1.56
C ALA A 82 -3.79 12.53 0.70
N ASP A 83 -3.75 11.79 -0.41
CA ASP A 83 -4.88 11.44 -1.28
C ASP A 83 -5.41 10.05 -0.94
N ILE A 84 -4.50 9.17 -0.51
CA ILE A 84 -4.78 7.78 -0.16
C ILE A 84 -4.30 7.52 1.27
N VAL A 85 -5.13 6.88 2.10
CA VAL A 85 -4.76 6.41 3.43
C VAL A 85 -4.83 4.89 3.52
N LYS A 86 -3.85 4.28 4.18
CA LYS A 86 -3.66 2.82 4.19
C LYS A 86 -3.47 2.28 5.59
N VAL A 87 -4.26 1.28 5.96
CA VAL A 87 -4.23 0.65 7.29
C VAL A 87 -3.73 -0.78 7.18
N GLY A 88 -2.63 -1.11 7.87
CA GLY A 88 -2.18 -2.49 8.00
C GLY A 88 -2.86 -3.19 9.17
N LEU A 89 -3.77 -4.12 8.92
CA LEU A 89 -4.61 -4.78 9.93
C LEU A 89 -3.83 -5.86 10.70
N LYS A 90 -2.98 -5.44 11.65
CA LYS A 90 -2.08 -6.30 12.42
C LYS A 90 -2.74 -6.84 13.69
N PHE A 91 -3.93 -7.41 13.52
CA PHE A 91 -4.71 -8.12 14.53
C PHE A 91 -5.71 -9.06 13.83
N THR A 92 -6.18 -10.08 14.53
CA THR A 92 -7.15 -11.04 13.98
C THR A 92 -8.61 -10.62 14.18
N GLY A 93 -9.50 -11.14 13.33
CA GLY A 93 -10.95 -11.04 13.46
C GLY A 93 -11.60 -10.07 12.46
N ARG A 94 -12.26 -10.63 11.44
CA ARG A 94 -12.93 -9.87 10.37
C ARG A 94 -13.96 -8.85 10.86
N SER A 95 -14.82 -9.21 11.81
CA SER A 95 -15.83 -8.28 12.35
C SER A 95 -15.18 -7.03 12.97
N ARG A 96 -14.12 -7.23 13.76
CA ARG A 96 -13.35 -6.15 14.39
C ARG A 96 -12.61 -5.29 13.36
N ALA A 97 -12.05 -5.94 12.32
CA ALA A 97 -11.41 -5.24 11.22
C ALA A 97 -12.40 -4.37 10.42
N THR A 98 -13.61 -4.89 10.19
CA THR A 98 -14.70 -4.18 9.51
C THR A 98 -15.16 -2.97 10.31
N GLU A 99 -15.33 -3.12 11.63
CA GLU A 99 -15.64 -2.00 12.54
C GLU A 99 -14.57 -0.92 12.49
N LEU A 100 -13.29 -1.30 12.62
CA LEU A 100 -12.17 -0.37 12.56
C LEU A 100 -12.13 0.39 11.23
N MET A 101 -12.21 -0.34 10.11
CA MET A 101 -12.13 0.27 8.78
C MET A 101 -13.35 1.16 8.50
N SER A 102 -14.54 0.80 8.98
CA SER A 102 -15.73 1.64 8.85
C SER A 102 -15.56 3.00 9.53
N MET A 103 -14.91 3.03 10.70
CA MET A 103 -14.61 4.28 11.40
C MET A 103 -13.54 5.10 10.68
N VAL A 104 -12.51 4.44 10.14
CA VAL A 104 -11.48 5.08 9.30
C VAL A 104 -12.10 5.68 8.04
N VAL A 105 -12.96 4.96 7.33
CA VAL A 105 -13.68 5.46 6.14
C VAL A 105 -14.54 6.66 6.51
N LYS A 106 -15.33 6.58 7.58
CA LYS A 106 -16.14 7.70 8.07
C LYS A 106 -15.29 8.95 8.35
N ALA A 107 -14.17 8.80 9.05
CA ALA A 107 -13.26 9.90 9.34
C ALA A 107 -12.61 10.46 8.06
N ALA A 108 -12.21 9.60 7.13
CA ALA A 108 -11.62 10.00 5.86
C ALA A 108 -12.60 10.83 5.02
N ARG A 109 -13.84 10.38 4.90
CA ARG A 109 -14.91 11.08 4.15
C ARG A 109 -15.26 12.43 4.76
N LEU A 110 -15.20 12.57 6.09
CA LEU A 110 -15.41 13.85 6.77
C LEU A 110 -14.34 14.90 6.43
N ILE A 111 -13.08 14.47 6.29
CA ILE A 111 -11.95 15.38 6.01
C ILE A 111 -11.80 15.64 4.51
N LYS A 112 -11.88 14.59 3.70
CA LYS A 112 -11.68 14.63 2.26
C LYS A 112 -12.59 13.60 1.58
N PRO A 113 -13.79 14.01 1.11
CA PRO A 113 -14.75 13.09 0.51
C PRO A 113 -14.19 12.25 -0.64
N THR A 114 -13.22 12.78 -1.39
CA THR A 114 -12.58 12.13 -2.54
C THR A 114 -11.37 11.27 -2.19
N SER A 115 -11.02 11.09 -0.91
CA SER A 115 -9.86 10.28 -0.54
C SER A 115 -10.06 8.80 -0.85
N VAL A 116 -8.97 8.07 -1.08
CA VAL A 116 -9.02 6.62 -1.22
C VAL A 116 -8.62 5.97 0.11
N VAL A 117 -9.35 4.97 0.55
CA VAL A 117 -9.06 4.19 1.76
C VAL A 117 -8.67 2.77 1.37
N VAL A 118 -7.54 2.31 1.91
CA VAL A 118 -6.96 1.00 1.62
C VAL A 118 -6.96 0.15 2.90
N ALA A 119 -7.65 -0.98 2.85
CA ALA A 119 -7.52 -2.03 3.85
C ALA A 119 -6.39 -2.98 3.43
N ALA A 120 -5.38 -3.16 4.29
CA ALA A 120 -4.24 -4.02 3.98
C ALA A 120 -4.07 -5.12 5.04
N SER A 121 -3.68 -6.31 4.58
CA SER A 121 -3.07 -7.34 5.43
C SER A 121 -1.75 -7.83 4.82
N TYR A 122 -1.22 -8.93 5.33
CA TYR A 122 0.12 -9.41 5.04
C TYR A 122 0.10 -10.87 4.59
N GLY A 123 0.82 -11.24 3.53
CA GLY A 123 0.90 -12.65 3.07
C GLY A 123 1.40 -13.61 4.15
N ASP A 124 2.23 -13.11 5.06
CA ASP A 124 2.77 -13.76 6.26
C ASP A 124 1.96 -13.45 7.53
N ALA A 125 0.65 -13.17 7.41
CA ALA A 125 -0.21 -12.78 8.54
C ALA A 125 -0.15 -13.75 9.73
N HIS A 126 -0.02 -15.05 9.47
CA HIS A 126 0.08 -16.10 10.49
C HIS A 126 1.33 -15.96 11.37
N GLU A 127 2.43 -15.38 10.86
CA GLU A 127 3.68 -15.16 11.60
C GLU A 127 3.55 -14.00 12.61
N VAL A 128 2.59 -13.09 12.41
CA VAL A 128 2.46 -11.84 13.18
C VAL A 128 1.10 -11.63 13.84
N GLY A 129 0.18 -12.60 13.74
CA GLY A 129 -1.17 -12.50 14.30
C GLY A 129 -2.03 -11.42 13.63
N ALA A 130 -1.85 -11.22 12.32
CA ALA A 130 -2.64 -10.26 11.55
C ALA A 130 -3.94 -10.89 10.98
N LEU A 131 -4.78 -10.05 10.38
CA LEU A 131 -6.00 -10.50 9.70
C LEU A 131 -5.66 -11.49 8.60
N ASP A 132 -6.49 -12.52 8.41
CA ASP A 132 -6.34 -13.43 7.28
C ASP A 132 -6.31 -12.63 5.96
N PRO A 133 -5.30 -12.80 5.09
CA PRO A 133 -5.22 -12.16 3.79
C PRO A 133 -6.51 -12.29 2.96
N MET A 134 -7.19 -13.43 3.06
CA MET A 134 -8.41 -13.71 2.30
C MET A 134 -9.65 -13.01 2.88
N ASP A 135 -9.61 -12.51 4.11
CA ASP A 135 -10.73 -11.72 4.67
C ASP A 135 -10.72 -10.26 4.19
N VAL A 136 -9.59 -9.76 3.67
CA VAL A 136 -9.39 -8.34 3.36
C VAL A 136 -10.37 -7.82 2.29
N PRO A 137 -10.64 -8.51 1.16
CA PRO A 137 -11.61 -8.02 0.18
C PRO A 137 -12.99 -7.76 0.80
N GLN A 138 -13.47 -8.69 1.62
CA GLN A 138 -14.78 -8.56 2.25
C GLN A 138 -14.79 -7.49 3.35
N VAL A 139 -13.72 -7.35 4.15
CA VAL A 139 -13.56 -6.23 5.10
C VAL A 139 -13.59 -4.89 4.36
N ALA A 140 -12.84 -4.78 3.25
CA ALA A 140 -12.79 -3.56 2.45
C ALA A 140 -14.16 -3.20 1.88
N TYR A 141 -14.88 -4.17 1.32
CA TYR A 141 -16.23 -3.98 0.79
C TYR A 141 -17.23 -3.55 1.86
N GLU A 142 -17.32 -4.29 2.98
CA GLU A 142 -18.29 -4.02 4.06
C GLU A 142 -18.05 -2.67 4.75
N SER A 143 -16.80 -2.21 4.79
CA SER A 143 -16.45 -0.91 5.37
C SER A 143 -16.53 0.27 4.40
N GLY A 144 -16.71 0.02 3.11
CA GLY A 144 -16.72 1.05 2.07
C GLY A 144 -15.33 1.60 1.71
N CYS A 145 -14.29 0.77 1.82
CA CYS A 145 -12.96 1.06 1.27
C CYS A 145 -12.97 0.89 -0.25
N GLU A 146 -11.99 1.49 -0.93
CA GLU A 146 -11.83 1.36 -2.38
C GLU A 146 -10.84 0.25 -2.78
N VAL A 147 -9.90 -0.09 -1.89
CA VAL A 147 -8.78 -0.97 -2.23
C VAL A 147 -8.56 -2.03 -1.16
N ALA A 148 -8.49 -3.29 -1.60
CA ALA A 148 -7.97 -4.40 -0.82
C ALA A 148 -6.49 -4.61 -1.16
N MET A 149 -5.63 -4.73 -0.14
CA MET A 149 -4.18 -4.78 -0.33
C MET A 149 -3.50 -5.92 0.44
N LEU A 150 -2.46 -6.50 -0.15
CA LEU A 150 -1.51 -7.39 0.52
C LEU A 150 -0.08 -6.82 0.48
N ASP A 151 0.64 -6.90 1.60
CA ASP A 151 2.09 -6.67 1.73
C ASP A 151 2.72 -7.88 2.45
N THR A 152 3.94 -7.76 2.96
CA THR A 152 4.53 -8.69 3.93
C THR A 152 4.81 -7.97 5.25
N ALA A 153 4.63 -8.57 6.41
CA ALA A 153 4.90 -7.93 7.70
C ALA A 153 6.40 -8.01 8.04
N VAL A 154 6.96 -9.21 7.96
CA VAL A 154 8.37 -9.50 8.21
C VAL A 154 9.17 -9.18 6.95
N LYS A 155 10.28 -8.45 7.12
CA LYS A 155 11.11 -7.96 6.01
C LYS A 155 12.44 -8.72 5.95
N ASP A 156 12.33 -10.04 5.81
CA ASP A 156 13.44 -11.01 5.76
C ASP A 156 13.93 -11.34 4.33
N GLY A 157 13.29 -10.75 3.31
CA GLY A 157 13.64 -10.94 1.90
C GLY A 157 12.69 -11.86 1.15
N ARG A 158 11.84 -12.63 1.84
CA ARG A 158 10.72 -13.35 1.21
C ARG A 158 9.71 -12.35 0.64
N SER A 159 9.22 -12.66 -0.55
CA SER A 159 8.23 -11.89 -1.28
C SER A 159 6.82 -12.42 -1.04
N LEU A 160 5.81 -11.64 -1.40
CA LEU A 160 4.42 -12.06 -1.32
C LEU A 160 4.16 -13.38 -2.07
N LEU A 161 4.86 -13.61 -3.19
CA LEU A 161 4.73 -14.83 -3.99
C LEU A 161 5.41 -16.05 -3.34
N ASP A 162 6.26 -15.84 -2.33
CA ASP A 162 6.83 -16.91 -1.51
C ASP A 162 5.90 -17.31 -0.36
N HIS A 163 5.01 -16.41 0.07
CA HIS A 163 4.07 -16.66 1.16
C HIS A 163 2.70 -17.15 0.68
N LEU A 164 2.23 -16.69 -0.48
CA LEU A 164 0.94 -17.07 -1.05
C LEU A 164 1.13 -17.64 -2.45
N SER A 165 0.45 -18.75 -2.73
CA SER A 165 0.45 -19.36 -4.05
C SER A 165 -0.23 -18.45 -5.07
N ARG A 166 0.11 -18.62 -6.36
CA ARG A 166 -0.58 -17.92 -7.46
C ARG A 166 -2.10 -18.13 -7.43
N ARG A 167 -2.58 -19.29 -6.97
CA ARG A 167 -4.03 -19.57 -6.84
C ARG A 167 -4.68 -18.73 -5.75
N GLU A 168 -4.01 -18.56 -4.61
CA GLU A 168 -4.50 -17.73 -3.52
C GLU A 168 -4.50 -16.25 -3.91
N LEU A 169 -3.43 -15.77 -4.53
CA LEU A 169 -3.35 -14.41 -5.02
C LEU A 169 -4.40 -14.12 -6.12
N ARG A 170 -4.62 -15.07 -7.04
CA ARG A 170 -5.68 -14.96 -8.04
C ARG A 170 -7.05 -14.81 -7.39
N ARG A 171 -7.37 -15.70 -6.44
CA ARG A 171 -8.64 -15.67 -5.71
C ARG A 171 -8.83 -14.34 -4.96
N PHE A 172 -7.79 -13.83 -4.30
CA PHE A 172 -7.82 -12.53 -3.65
C PHE A 172 -8.18 -11.40 -4.64
N VAL A 173 -7.51 -11.37 -5.79
CA VAL A 173 -7.75 -10.33 -6.82
C VAL A 173 -9.17 -10.47 -7.39
N ASP A 174 -9.57 -11.67 -7.78
CA ASP A 174 -10.88 -11.94 -8.36
C ASP A 174 -12.01 -11.59 -7.38
N GLU A 175 -11.85 -11.90 -6.10
CA GLU A 175 -12.80 -11.55 -5.05
C GLU A 175 -12.91 -10.02 -4.88
N ALA A 176 -11.77 -9.32 -4.79
CA ALA A 176 -11.76 -7.86 -4.72
C ALA A 176 -12.49 -7.23 -5.93
N HIS A 177 -12.19 -7.70 -7.14
CA HIS A 177 -12.85 -7.23 -8.36
C HIS A 177 -14.36 -7.54 -8.38
N SER A 178 -14.77 -8.73 -7.93
CA SER A 178 -16.18 -9.11 -7.86
C SER A 178 -17.01 -8.22 -6.92
N LEU A 179 -16.35 -7.64 -5.91
CA LEU A 179 -16.92 -6.69 -4.95
C LEU A 179 -16.79 -5.22 -5.43
N GLY A 180 -16.30 -4.99 -6.64
CA GLY A 180 -16.10 -3.65 -7.20
C GLY A 180 -14.89 -2.88 -6.63
N LEU A 181 -13.99 -3.56 -5.92
CA LEU A 181 -12.80 -3.00 -5.33
C LEU A 181 -11.62 -3.04 -6.31
N LYS A 182 -10.59 -2.26 -6.00
CA LYS A 182 -9.25 -2.42 -6.59
C LYS A 182 -8.39 -3.36 -5.75
N ALA A 183 -7.53 -4.13 -6.42
CA ALA A 183 -6.59 -5.03 -5.76
C ALA A 183 -5.15 -4.48 -5.84
N ALA A 184 -4.49 -4.36 -4.69
CA ALA A 184 -3.10 -3.93 -4.59
C ALA A 184 -2.19 -5.04 -4.06
N LEU A 185 -1.10 -5.34 -4.76
CA LEU A 185 -0.12 -6.35 -4.35
C LEU A 185 1.25 -5.70 -4.11
N ALA A 186 1.82 -5.94 -2.93
CA ALA A 186 3.15 -5.51 -2.52
C ALA A 186 3.83 -6.64 -1.72
N GLY A 187 4.97 -6.36 -1.09
CA GLY A 187 5.67 -7.36 -0.26
C GLY A 187 6.92 -7.91 -0.94
N SER A 188 8.04 -7.22 -0.71
CA SER A 188 9.39 -7.54 -1.24
C SER A 188 9.41 -7.95 -2.73
N LEU A 189 8.53 -7.37 -3.53
CA LEU A 189 8.47 -7.64 -4.96
C LEU A 189 9.76 -7.18 -5.64
N LYS A 190 10.24 -8.00 -6.58
CA LYS A 190 11.39 -7.75 -7.44
C LYS A 190 10.91 -7.47 -8.87
N LEU A 191 11.83 -7.05 -9.73
CA LEU A 191 11.52 -6.76 -11.13
C LEU A 191 10.88 -7.96 -11.84
N GLU A 192 11.42 -9.17 -11.60
CA GLU A 192 10.92 -10.42 -12.18
C GLU A 192 9.51 -10.82 -11.69
N HIS A 193 9.03 -10.25 -10.58
CA HIS A 193 7.69 -10.55 -10.05
C HIS A 193 6.58 -9.68 -10.67
N ILE A 194 6.94 -8.55 -11.29
CA ILE A 194 5.97 -7.59 -11.83
C ILE A 194 5.05 -8.22 -12.90
N PRO A 195 5.57 -8.97 -13.90
CA PRO A 195 4.70 -9.64 -14.89
C PRO A 195 3.70 -10.60 -14.24
N ALA A 196 4.12 -11.35 -13.22
CA ALA A 196 3.23 -12.26 -12.50
C ALA A 196 2.11 -11.52 -11.77
N CYS A 197 2.38 -10.37 -11.15
CA CYS A 197 1.35 -9.53 -10.52
C CYS A 197 0.36 -8.96 -11.55
N LEU A 198 0.84 -8.57 -12.73
CA LEU A 198 0.00 -8.09 -13.83
C LEU A 198 -0.88 -9.20 -14.39
N GLU A 199 -0.31 -10.39 -14.64
CA GLU A 199 -1.06 -11.58 -15.02
C GLU A 199 -2.17 -11.89 -14.01
N LEU A 200 -1.88 -11.77 -12.71
CA LEU A 200 -2.83 -11.94 -11.60
C LEU A 200 -3.94 -10.88 -11.57
N GLY A 201 -3.87 -9.82 -12.38
CA GLY A 201 -4.90 -8.78 -12.46
C GLY A 201 -4.74 -7.67 -11.42
N ALA A 202 -3.58 -7.53 -10.78
CA ALA A 202 -3.37 -6.46 -9.81
C ALA A 202 -3.58 -5.07 -10.43
N ASP A 203 -4.39 -4.22 -9.79
CA ASP A 203 -4.59 -2.83 -10.22
C ASP A 203 -3.47 -1.92 -9.74
N ILE A 204 -2.83 -2.25 -8.62
CA ILE A 204 -1.74 -1.46 -8.03
C ILE A 204 -0.62 -2.41 -7.61
N ILE A 205 0.61 -2.12 -8.03
CA ILE A 205 1.79 -2.89 -7.66
C ILE A 205 2.71 -2.02 -6.81
N GLY A 206 2.92 -2.43 -5.55
CA GLY A 206 3.69 -1.68 -4.56
C GLY A 206 5.13 -2.16 -4.43
N VAL A 207 6.09 -1.24 -4.60
CA VAL A 207 7.53 -1.54 -4.52
C VAL A 207 8.29 -0.56 -3.63
N ARG A 208 9.37 -1.06 -3.04
CA ARG A 208 10.46 -0.24 -2.48
C ARG A 208 11.81 -0.81 -2.89
N GLY A 209 12.11 -2.03 -2.47
CA GLY A 209 13.42 -2.67 -2.72
C GLY A 209 13.78 -2.70 -4.20
N ALA A 210 12.86 -3.11 -5.07
CA ALA A 210 13.09 -3.12 -6.52
C ALA A 210 13.48 -1.74 -7.09
N ALA A 211 12.93 -0.66 -6.53
CA ALA A 211 13.22 0.72 -6.92
C ALA A 211 14.54 1.26 -6.32
N CYS A 212 15.06 0.64 -5.26
CA CYS A 212 16.30 1.02 -4.59
C CYS A 212 17.56 0.48 -5.30
N GLU A 213 18.67 1.22 -5.26
CA GLU A 213 20.00 0.74 -5.67
C GLU A 213 20.33 -0.63 -5.06
N GLY A 214 20.95 -1.51 -5.86
CA GLY A 214 21.27 -2.89 -5.44
C GLY A 214 20.07 -3.79 -5.11
N GLY A 215 18.83 -3.28 -5.21
CA GLY A 215 17.65 -3.99 -4.71
C GLY A 215 17.51 -3.93 -3.19
N ASP A 216 18.38 -3.17 -2.50
CA ASP A 216 18.40 -3.10 -1.05
C ASP A 216 17.50 -1.98 -0.54
N ARG A 217 16.41 -2.36 0.12
CA ARG A 217 15.48 -1.42 0.74
C ARG A 217 16.07 -0.66 1.93
N ASN A 218 17.11 -1.18 2.57
CA ASN A 218 17.65 -0.67 3.84
C ASN A 218 18.71 0.39 3.61
N THR A 219 19.79 0.07 2.90
CA THR A 219 20.89 1.00 2.62
C THR A 219 20.76 1.68 1.26
N GLY A 220 20.11 1.02 0.30
CA GLY A 220 19.89 1.55 -1.04
C GLY A 220 18.81 2.65 -1.07
N ARG A 221 19.00 3.59 -2.00
CA ARG A 221 18.07 4.70 -2.26
C ARG A 221 17.30 4.48 -3.55
N ILE A 222 16.08 5.00 -3.61
CA ILE A 222 15.28 5.00 -4.84
C ILE A 222 15.98 5.83 -5.92
N THR A 223 16.00 5.31 -7.14
CA THR A 223 16.53 6.01 -8.32
C THR A 223 15.50 6.07 -9.44
N ALA A 224 15.46 7.20 -10.16
CA ALA A 224 14.56 7.35 -11.30
C ALA A 224 14.77 6.28 -12.37
N ARG A 225 16.01 5.81 -12.56
CA ARG A 225 16.36 4.76 -13.52
C ARG A 225 15.62 3.44 -13.22
N LYS A 226 15.70 2.96 -11.97
CA LYS A 226 15.04 1.71 -11.57
C LYS A 226 13.52 1.83 -11.58
N VAL A 227 12.99 2.98 -11.15
CA VAL A 227 11.55 3.24 -11.22
C VAL A 227 11.06 3.24 -12.67
N ARG A 228 11.84 3.78 -13.62
CA ARG A 228 11.51 3.77 -15.05
C ARG A 228 11.46 2.36 -15.65
N GLU A 229 12.37 1.50 -15.23
CA GLU A 229 12.40 0.09 -15.63
C GLU A 229 11.14 -0.65 -15.13
N LEU A 230 10.73 -0.40 -13.89
CA LEU A 230 9.49 -0.93 -13.33
C LEU A 230 8.26 -0.37 -14.05
N ALA A 231 8.22 0.95 -14.26
CA ALA A 231 7.12 1.64 -14.92
C ALA A 231 6.92 1.14 -16.36
N SER A 232 8.01 0.91 -17.11
CA SER A 232 7.89 0.38 -18.47
C SER A 232 7.23 -0.99 -18.54
N ILE A 233 7.39 -1.83 -17.51
CA ILE A 233 6.72 -3.14 -17.45
C ILE A 233 5.25 -2.95 -17.07
N VAL A 234 4.96 -2.15 -16.03
CA VAL A 234 3.59 -1.91 -15.55
C VAL A 234 2.73 -1.24 -16.63
N HIS A 235 3.29 -0.32 -17.41
CA HIS A 235 2.57 0.45 -18.42
C HIS A 235 2.55 -0.21 -19.81
N SER A 236 3.36 -1.24 -20.07
CA SER A 236 3.39 -1.92 -21.38
C SER A 236 2.27 -2.92 -21.61
N THR A 237 1.47 -3.23 -20.58
CA THR A 237 0.30 -4.12 -20.71
C THR A 237 -0.89 -3.32 -21.25
N LEU A 238 -0.91 -3.14 -22.57
CA LEU A 238 -2.04 -2.68 -23.38
C LEU A 238 -2.71 -3.87 -24.06
#